data_AF-A0A4Q3IDX9-F1
#
_entry.id   AF-A0A4Q3IDX9-F1
#
_cell.length_a   1.000
_cell.length_b   1.000
_cell.length_c   1.000
_cell.angle_alpha   90.00
_cell.angle_beta   90.00
_cell.angle_gamma   90.00
#
_symmetry.space_group_name_H-M   'P 1'
#
loop_
_entity.id
_entity.type
_entity.pdbx_description
1 polymer ?
#
loop_
_entity_poly.entity_id
_entity_poly.type
_entity_poly.pdbx_seq_one_letter_code
_entity_poly.pdbx_strand_id
1 'polypeptide(L)'
;RVVLTGGASQLAGLGDAARSIMQRNVRLGRPVGVAGLSAANKSPAFATSVGLLIYPQVAPSEHFAESGAASFAFDEATAFGRLGSWVRKSF
;
A
#
# COMPACT_ATOMS: atom_id res chain seq x y z
N ARG A 1 -1.00 15.78 -14.59
CA ARG A 1 -1.28 16.32 -13.23
C ARG A 1 -0.27 15.69 -12.29
N VAL A 2 0.41 16.47 -11.45
CA VAL A 2 1.48 16.00 -10.56
C VAL A 2 1.05 16.18 -9.10
N VAL A 3 1.43 15.22 -8.25
CA VAL A 3 1.20 15.27 -6.80
C VAL A 3 2.55 15.18 -6.11
N LEU A 4 2.87 16.16 -5.27
CA LEU A 4 4.09 16.15 -4.46
C LEU A 4 3.80 15.52 -3.09
N THR A 5 4.67 14.62 -2.65
CA THR A 5 4.58 13.93 -1.35
C THR A 5 5.93 13.97 -0.62
N GLY A 6 5.96 13.56 0.65
CA GLY A 6 7.14 13.62 1.51
C GLY A 6 7.31 14.97 2.23
N GLY A 7 8.16 15.02 3.25
CA GLY A 7 8.35 16.24 4.06
C GLY A 7 8.95 17.40 3.26
N ALA A 8 9.91 17.11 2.37
CA ALA A 8 10.53 18.10 1.50
C ALA A 8 9.51 18.78 0.58
N SER A 9 8.40 18.11 0.23
CA SER A 9 7.35 18.71 -0.61
C SER A 9 6.71 19.96 0.01
N GLN A 10 6.81 20.12 1.34
CA GLN A 10 6.22 21.23 2.08
C GLN A 10 7.11 22.49 2.12
N LEU A 11 8.28 22.46 1.50
CA LEU A 11 9.17 23.62 1.42
C LEU A 11 8.45 24.80 0.73
N ALA A 12 8.54 25.97 1.34
CA ALA A 12 7.98 27.20 0.76
C ALA A 12 8.55 27.44 -0.65
N GLY A 13 7.67 27.78 -1.60
CA GLY A 13 8.06 28.03 -3.00
C GLY A 13 8.33 26.79 -3.86
N LEU A 14 8.45 25.59 -3.27
CA LEU A 14 8.68 24.37 -4.06
C LEU A 14 7.51 24.06 -5.01
N GLY A 15 6.28 24.31 -4.57
CA GLY A 15 5.09 24.10 -5.39
C GLY A 15 5.12 24.95 -6.67
N ASP A 16 5.60 26.18 -6.58
CA ASP A 16 5.67 27.11 -7.72
C ASP A 16 6.85 26.80 -8.62
N ALA A 17 8.01 26.46 -8.03
CA ALA A 17 9.17 25.97 -8.78
C ALA A 17 8.81 24.70 -9.58
N ALA A 18 8.11 23.75 -8.96
CA ALA A 18 7.65 22.53 -9.62
C ALA A 18 6.65 22.82 -10.75
N ARG A 19 5.74 23.78 -10.58
CA ARG A 19 4.82 24.21 -11.66
C ARG A 19 5.58 24.80 -12.84
N SER A 20 6.56 25.67 -12.55
CA SER A 20 7.39 26.32 -13.57
C SER A 20 8.21 25.30 -14.37
N ILE A 21 8.86 24.36 -13.69
CA ILE A 21 9.71 23.34 -14.34
C ILE A 21 8.85 22.33 -15.10
N MET A 22 7.79 21.82 -14.48
CA MET A 22 7.02 20.71 -15.04
C MET A 22 5.96 21.15 -16.04
N GLN A 23 5.61 22.44 -16.11
CA GLN A 23 4.55 22.97 -17.01
C GLN A 23 3.23 22.20 -16.87
N ARG A 24 2.92 21.76 -15.65
CA ARG A 24 1.74 20.96 -15.32
C ARG A 24 1.13 21.45 -14.01
N ASN A 25 -0.15 21.13 -13.80
CA ASN A 25 -0.80 21.38 -12.51
C ASN A 25 -0.18 20.49 -11.41
N VAL A 26 0.44 21.13 -10.42
CA VAL A 26 1.07 20.52 -9.25
C VAL A 26 0.24 20.80 -8.00
N ARG A 27 0.01 19.78 -7.18
CA ARG A 27 -0.64 19.89 -5.86
C ARG A 27 0.13 19.12 -4.80
N LEU A 28 -0.08 19.48 -3.54
CA LEU A 28 0.38 18.66 -2.41
C LEU A 28 -0.52 17.44 -2.22
N GLY A 29 0.12 16.31 -1.93
CA GLY A 29 -0.53 15.07 -1.59
C GLY A 29 -1.09 15.11 -0.17
N ARG A 30 -2.22 14.46 0.03
CA ARG A 30 -2.83 14.24 1.34
C ARG A 30 -3.16 12.75 1.44
N PRO A 31 -2.43 11.97 2.25
CA PRO A 31 -2.70 10.54 2.38
C PRO A 31 -4.11 10.29 2.95
N VAL A 32 -4.76 9.24 2.45
CA VAL A 32 -6.11 8.79 2.82
C VAL A 32 -6.09 7.27 2.99
N GLY A 33 -7.16 6.70 3.57
CA GLY A 33 -7.33 5.23 3.68
C GLY A 33 -7.15 4.67 5.09
N VAL A 34 -6.75 5.49 6.07
CA VAL A 34 -6.65 5.10 7.48
C VAL A 34 -7.59 5.96 8.34
N ALA A 35 -8.52 5.30 9.04
CA ALA A 35 -9.44 5.96 9.97
C ALA A 35 -8.71 6.42 11.25
N GLY A 36 -9.20 7.48 11.88
CA GLY A 36 -8.63 7.98 13.15
C GLY A 36 -7.31 8.75 13.03
N LEU A 37 -6.78 8.99 11.83
CA LEU A 37 -5.59 9.83 11.67
C LEU A 37 -5.86 11.29 12.10
N SER A 38 -4.98 11.81 12.95
CA SER A 38 -4.93 13.23 13.33
C SER A 38 -4.72 14.13 12.10
N ALA A 39 -5.04 15.42 12.23
CA ALA A 39 -4.82 16.38 11.14
C ALA A 39 -3.34 16.49 10.72
N ALA A 40 -2.42 16.38 11.68
CA ALA A 40 -0.97 16.40 11.43
C ALA A 40 -0.51 15.15 10.65
N ASN A 41 -1.07 13.98 10.95
CA ASN A 41 -0.72 12.72 10.30
C ASN A 41 -1.29 12.60 8.88
N LYS A 42 -2.18 13.52 8.47
CA LYS A 42 -2.66 13.67 7.09
C LYS A 42 -1.75 14.58 6.25
N SER A 43 -0.54 14.89 6.72
CA SER A 43 0.47 15.62 5.96
C SER A 43 1.08 14.75 4.83
N PRO A 44 1.51 15.35 3.70
CA PRO A 44 2.31 14.65 2.69
C PRO A 44 3.58 14.00 3.25
N ALA A 45 4.10 14.47 4.39
CA ALA A 45 5.25 13.88 5.07
C ALA A 45 5.02 12.42 5.50
N PHE A 46 3.78 12.06 5.84
CA PHE A 46 3.41 10.72 6.29
C PHE A 46 2.86 9.83 5.17
N ALA A 47 2.95 10.26 3.90
CA ALA A 47 2.39 9.53 2.78
C ALA A 47 2.93 8.10 2.67
N THR A 48 4.24 7.89 2.90
CA THR A 48 4.86 6.56 2.88
C THR A 48 4.33 5.67 4.01
N SER A 49 4.32 6.17 5.25
CA SER A 49 3.86 5.39 6.41
C SER A 49 2.39 5.02 6.29
N VAL A 50 1.54 5.95 5.84
CA VAL A 50 0.11 5.66 5.59
C VAL A 50 -0.06 4.68 4.44
N GLY A 51 0.76 4.81 3.38
CA GLY A 51 0.81 3.86 2.26
C GLY A 51 1.12 2.43 2.72
N LEU A 52 2.06 2.25 3.65
CA LEU A 52 2.38 0.94 4.22
C LEU A 52 1.25 0.35 5.05
N LEU A 53 0.48 1.19 5.77
CA LEU A 53 -0.69 0.72 6.54
C LEU A 53 -1.81 0.19 5.64
N ILE A 54 -1.99 0.78 4.45
CA ILE A 54 -2.99 0.31 3.47
C ILE A 54 -2.43 -0.73 2.50
N TYR A 55 -1.11 -0.92 2.45
CA TYR A 55 -0.43 -1.79 1.50
C TYR A 55 -1.02 -3.20 1.43
N PRO A 56 -1.37 -3.89 2.55
CA PRO A 56 -1.94 -5.23 2.48
C PRO A 56 -3.25 -5.33 1.68
N GLN A 57 -3.98 -4.22 1.53
CA GLN A 57 -5.23 -4.16 0.75
C GLN A 57 -4.97 -4.10 -0.76
N VAL A 58 -3.81 -3.58 -1.17
CA VAL A 58 -3.42 -3.41 -2.57
C VAL A 58 -2.35 -4.42 -3.01
N ALA A 59 -1.62 -5.02 -2.07
CA ALA A 59 -0.58 -6.02 -2.30
C ALA A 59 -1.04 -7.23 -3.16
N PRO A 60 -2.29 -7.74 -3.04
CA PRO A 60 -2.77 -8.83 -3.90
C PRO A 60 -2.78 -8.46 -5.40
N SER A 61 -2.83 -7.16 -5.72
CA SER A 61 -2.82 -6.68 -7.11
C SER A 61 -1.41 -6.46 -7.67
N GLU A 62 -0.39 -6.34 -6.80
CA GLU A 62 1.00 -6.11 -7.19
C GLU A 62 1.82 -7.41 -7.24
N HIS A 63 1.46 -8.41 -6.42
CA HIS A 63 2.08 -9.73 -6.42
C HIS A 63 1.16 -10.77 -7.09
N PHE A 64 1.39 -11.05 -8.37
CA PHE A 64 1.18 -12.41 -8.89
C PHE A 64 2.30 -13.31 -8.30
N ALA A 65 2.16 -13.72 -7.04
CA ALA A 65 2.91 -14.83 -6.46
C ALA A 65 2.23 -15.32 -5.17
N GLU A 66 1.41 -16.36 -5.36
CA GLU A 66 1.15 -17.46 -4.42
C GLU A 66 0.66 -17.14 -3.00
N SER A 67 -0.52 -16.53 -2.91
CA SER A 67 -1.47 -16.96 -1.86
C SER A 67 -2.88 -17.06 -2.43
N GLY A 68 -2.99 -17.86 -3.49
CA GLY A 68 -4.28 -18.44 -3.87
C GLY A 68 -4.75 -19.41 -2.76
N ALA A 69 -6.01 -19.81 -2.82
CA ALA A 69 -6.61 -20.82 -1.92
C ALA A 69 -5.75 -22.09 -1.70
N ALA A 70 -4.78 -22.36 -2.59
CA ALA A 70 -3.70 -23.32 -2.42
C ALA A 70 -2.92 -23.16 -1.11
N SER A 71 -2.54 -21.94 -0.69
CA SER A 71 -1.78 -21.74 0.56
C SER A 71 -2.59 -22.09 1.80
N PHE A 72 -3.92 -21.86 1.77
CA PHE A 72 -4.85 -22.34 2.80
C PHE A 72 -5.07 -23.87 2.74
N ALA A 73 -5.04 -24.46 1.54
CA ALA A 73 -5.14 -25.91 1.35
C ALA A 73 -3.86 -26.68 1.74
N PHE A 74 -2.72 -25.98 1.88
CA PHE A 74 -1.44 -26.54 2.33
C PHE A 74 -1.06 -26.15 3.76
N ASP A 75 -1.91 -25.41 4.47
CA ASP A 75 -1.69 -25.04 5.87
C ASP A 75 -2.12 -26.18 6.81
N GLU A 76 -1.15 -26.86 7.41
CA GLU A 76 -1.33 -27.96 8.35
C GLU A 76 -2.02 -27.52 9.67
N ALA A 77 -2.09 -26.20 9.93
CA ALA A 77 -2.83 -25.64 11.05
C ALA A 77 -4.35 -25.65 10.84
N THR A 78 -4.83 -25.80 9.60
CA THR A 78 -6.27 -25.75 9.26
C THR A 78 -6.82 -27.15 8.98
N ALA A 79 -8.03 -27.47 9.46
CA ALA A 79 -8.62 -28.82 9.36
C ALA A 79 -8.71 -29.35 7.90
N PHE A 80 -8.96 -28.46 6.94
CA PHE A 80 -9.02 -28.80 5.52
C PHE A 80 -7.63 -29.05 4.89
N GLY A 81 -6.56 -28.44 5.42
CA GLY A 81 -5.19 -28.66 4.94
C GLY A 81 -4.65 -30.04 5.32
N ARG A 82 -5.08 -30.58 6.47
CA ARG A 82 -4.72 -31.94 6.92
C ARG A 82 -5.36 -33.03 6.05
N LEU A 83 -6.57 -32.79 5.55
CA LEU A 83 -7.26 -33.70 4.63
C LEU A 83 -6.56 -33.73 3.27
N GLY A 84 -6.11 -32.58 2.77
CA GLY A 84 -5.35 -32.49 1.52
C GLY A 84 -3.96 -33.16 1.58
N SER A 85 -3.23 -32.98 2.69
CA SER A 85 -1.93 -33.61 2.89
C SER A 85 -2.01 -35.14 3.06
N TRP A 86 -3.11 -35.64 3.62
CA TRP A 86 -3.40 -37.07 3.72
C TRP A 86 -3.62 -37.70 2.34
N VAL A 87 -4.46 -37.12 1.47
CA VAL A 87 -4.72 -37.68 0.12
C VAL A 87 -3.45 -37.78 -0.71
N ARG A 88 -2.56 -36.78 -0.63
CA ARG A 88 -1.26 -36.79 -1.33
C ARG A 88 -0.29 -37.86 -0.80
N LYS A 89 -0.39 -38.23 0.48
CA LYS A 89 0.46 -39.29 1.07
C LYS A 89 -0.03 -40.69 0.76
N SER A 90 -1.30 -40.86 0.41
CA SER A 90 -1.94 -42.17 0.21
C SER A 90 -1.93 -42.67 -1.24
N PHE A 91 -1.53 -41.86 -2.20
CA PHE A 91 -1.40 -42.24 -3.62
C PHE A 91 -0.09 -41.75 -4.21
#